data_AF-A0A3N5RDZ8-F1
#
_entry.id   AF-A0A3N5RDZ8-F1
#
_cell.length_a   1.000
_cell.length_b   1.000
_cell.length_c   1.000
_cell.angle_alpha   90.00
_cell.angle_beta   90.00
_cell.angle_gamma   90.00
#
_symmetry.space_group_name_H-M   'P 1'
#
loop_
_entity.id
_entity.type
_entity.pdbx_description
1 polymer ?
#
loop_
_entity_poly.entity_id
_entity_poly.type
_entity_poly.pdbx_seq_one_letter_code
_entity_poly.pdbx_strand_id
1 'polypeptide(L)'
;MSSVIDPETLYVDDLPTIWSPVQWDLTPEQRVKEVEDQARASLLAAASTPEVILRLLLNETEIDRAFEPPDGYDPEQQGEWDETLITFQFKRPIRLASVERESDSVYVEYDFGDLGYWALEIGQESVKVERI
;
A
#
# COMPACT_ATOMS: atom_id res chain seq x y z
N MET A 1 14.77 -1.93 22.53
CA MET A 1 15.24 -1.90 21.13
C MET A 1 14.41 -0.82 20.45
N SER A 2 15.05 0.17 19.81
CA SER A 2 14.35 1.39 19.37
C SER A 2 13.27 1.05 18.35
N SER A 3 12.04 1.49 18.65
CA SER A 3 10.80 1.30 17.89
C SER A 3 10.63 2.31 16.74
N VAL A 4 11.68 3.05 16.42
CA VAL A 4 11.68 4.14 15.43
C VAL A 4 12.46 3.67 14.20
N ILE A 5 11.82 3.76 13.03
CA ILE A 5 12.44 3.46 11.74
C ILE A 5 13.26 4.69 11.30
N ASP A 6 14.55 4.48 11.00
CA ASP A 6 15.45 5.56 10.56
C ASP A 6 15.27 5.84 9.05
N PRO A 7 14.75 7.02 8.67
CA PRO A 7 14.51 7.37 7.27
C PRO A 7 15.80 7.47 6.44
N GLU A 8 16.97 7.71 7.04
CA GLU A 8 18.25 7.80 6.30
C GLU A 8 18.71 6.44 5.74
N THR A 9 18.08 5.34 6.17
CA THR A 9 18.37 3.99 5.68
C THR A 9 17.53 3.60 4.45
N LEU A 10 16.51 4.38 4.12
CA LEU A 10 15.59 4.14 3.01
C LEU A 10 15.69 5.25 1.98
N TYR A 11 16.56 5.06 0.99
CA TYR A 11 16.74 5.95 -0.16
C TYR A 11 15.59 5.83 -1.17
N VAL A 12 14.35 6.00 -0.72
CA VAL A 12 13.15 5.88 -1.57
C VAL A 12 13.16 6.93 -2.68
N ASP A 13 13.67 8.14 -2.40
CA ASP A 13 13.79 9.24 -3.36
C ASP A 13 14.86 8.99 -4.45
N ASP A 14 15.83 8.12 -4.18
CA ASP A 14 16.88 7.75 -5.14
C ASP A 14 16.47 6.56 -6.02
N LEU A 15 15.31 5.96 -5.79
CA LEU A 15 14.80 4.88 -6.63
C LEU A 15 14.39 5.46 -7.99
N PRO A 16 15.06 5.10 -9.10
CA PRO A 16 14.72 5.65 -10.39
C PRO A 16 13.30 5.20 -10.77
N THR A 17 12.45 6.14 -11.19
CA THR A 17 11.11 5.85 -11.71
C THR A 17 11.22 5.15 -13.08
N ILE A 18 11.55 3.85 -13.06
CA ILE A 18 11.69 3.03 -14.26
C ILE A 18 10.42 2.20 -14.40
N TRP A 19 9.55 2.58 -15.32
CA TRP A 19 8.57 1.66 -15.87
C TRP A 19 9.18 1.02 -17.12
N SER A 20 9.63 -0.22 -17.00
CA SER A 20 10.13 -1.00 -18.13
C SER A 20 9.03 -1.96 -18.57
N PRO A 21 8.11 -1.59 -19.48
CA PRO A 21 7.21 -2.56 -20.07
C PRO A 21 8.09 -3.60 -20.78
N VAL A 22 8.01 -4.87 -20.38
CA VAL A 22 8.83 -5.92 -20.98
C VAL A 22 8.46 -6.05 -22.46
N GLN A 23 9.36 -5.63 -23.36
CA GLN A 23 9.10 -5.53 -24.81
C GLN A 23 9.43 -6.82 -25.59
N TRP A 24 9.55 -7.97 -24.93
CA TRP A 24 9.89 -9.26 -25.56
C TRP A 24 8.81 -10.33 -25.34
N ASP A 25 8.89 -11.41 -26.12
CA ASP A 25 7.97 -12.55 -26.01
C ASP A 25 8.09 -13.22 -24.64
N LEU A 26 7.08 -12.97 -23.80
CA LEU A 26 6.96 -13.57 -22.48
C LEU A 26 6.36 -14.97 -22.55
N THR A 27 6.93 -15.90 -21.76
CA THR A 27 6.27 -17.17 -21.45
C THR A 27 4.95 -16.92 -20.69
N PRO A 28 4.00 -17.87 -20.68
CA PRO A 28 2.77 -17.72 -19.92
C PRO A 28 2.99 -17.38 -18.43
N GLU A 29 3.99 -18.00 -17.81
CA GLU A 29 4.37 -17.76 -16.40
C GLU A 29 4.89 -16.33 -16.20
N GLN A 30 5.73 -15.84 -17.12
CA GLN A 30 6.22 -14.47 -17.06
C GLN A 30 5.11 -13.46 -17.26
N ARG A 31 4.14 -13.72 -18.15
CA ARG A 31 2.97 -12.83 -18.32
C ARG A 31 2.16 -12.70 -17.05
N VAL A 32 1.95 -13.80 -16.33
CA VAL A 32 1.23 -13.77 -15.04
C VAL A 32 2.00 -12.91 -14.04
N LYS A 33 3.31 -13.13 -13.93
CA LYS A 33 4.17 -12.35 -13.04
C LYS A 33 4.15 -10.86 -13.37
N GLU A 34 4.25 -10.49 -14.65
CA GLU A 34 4.20 -9.09 -15.08
C GLU A 34 2.87 -8.43 -14.74
N VAL A 35 1.74 -9.14 -14.91
CA VAL A 35 0.42 -8.63 -14.51
C VAL A 35 0.35 -8.42 -13.00
N GLU A 36 0.87 -9.35 -12.20
CA GLU A 36 0.91 -9.24 -10.74
C GLU A 36 1.84 -8.09 -10.29
N ASP A 37 2.98 -7.91 -10.94
CA ASP A 37 3.91 -6.81 -10.66
C ASP A 37 3.27 -5.44 -11.00
N GLN A 38 2.55 -5.35 -12.13
CA GLN A 38 1.81 -4.16 -12.51
C GLN A 38 0.63 -3.88 -11.58
N ALA A 39 -0.10 -4.91 -11.18
CA ALA A 39 -1.21 -4.79 -10.23
C ALA A 39 -0.71 -4.31 -8.86
N ARG A 40 0.43 -4.83 -8.38
CA ARG A 40 1.07 -4.40 -7.14
C ARG A 40 1.48 -2.93 -7.21
N ALA A 41 2.13 -2.51 -8.30
CA ALA A 41 2.49 -1.12 -8.50
C ALA A 41 1.26 -0.20 -8.55
N SER A 42 0.19 -0.64 -9.22
CA SER A 42 -1.06 0.10 -9.31
C SER A 42 -1.77 0.22 -7.96
N LEU A 43 -1.79 -0.83 -7.15
CA LEU A 43 -2.34 -0.80 -5.80
C LEU A 43 -1.55 0.14 -4.88
N LEU A 44 -0.22 0.10 -4.94
CA LEU A 44 0.62 1.04 -4.21
C LEU A 44 0.38 2.50 -4.67
N ALA A 45 0.16 2.73 -5.96
CA ALA A 45 -0.16 4.07 -6.47
C ALA A 45 -1.57 4.55 -6.08
N ALA A 46 -2.52 3.65 -5.88
CA ALA A 46 -3.90 3.97 -5.53
C ALA A 46 -4.12 4.16 -4.01
N ALA A 47 -3.29 3.52 -3.18
CA ALA A 47 -3.36 3.62 -1.73
C ALA A 47 -2.90 4.98 -1.21
N SER A 48 -3.29 5.32 0.03
CA SER A 48 -2.85 6.56 0.67
C SER A 48 -1.34 6.55 0.92
N THR A 49 -0.68 7.69 0.79
CA THR A 49 0.78 7.80 1.00
C THR A 49 1.23 7.23 2.36
N PRO A 50 0.55 7.51 3.50
CA PRO A 50 0.93 6.93 4.79
C PRO A 50 0.88 5.39 4.82
N GLU A 51 -0.15 4.80 4.21
CA GLU A 51 -0.27 3.34 4.10
C GLU A 51 0.86 2.76 3.23
N VAL A 52 1.14 3.38 2.09
CA VAL A 52 2.21 2.95 1.17
C VAL A 52 3.56 2.95 1.88
N ILE A 53 3.86 4.00 2.65
CA ILE A 53 5.09 4.08 3.45
C ILE A 53 5.16 2.89 4.41
N LEU A 54 4.11 2.63 5.20
CA LEU A 54 4.10 1.49 6.11
C LEU A 54 4.30 0.15 5.40
N ARG A 55 3.61 -0.07 4.28
CA ARG A 55 3.73 -1.31 3.49
C ARG A 55 5.15 -1.52 2.98
N LEU A 56 5.80 -0.46 2.47
CA LEU A 56 7.18 -0.53 2.00
C LEU A 56 8.15 -0.80 3.15
N LEU A 57 8.01 -0.07 4.26
CA LEU A 57 8.88 -0.20 5.44
C LEU A 57 8.79 -1.59 6.09
N LEU A 58 7.59 -2.18 6.11
CA LEU A 58 7.34 -3.49 6.71
C LEU A 58 7.43 -4.63 5.70
N ASN A 59 7.74 -4.34 4.44
CA ASN A 59 7.75 -5.29 3.32
C ASN A 59 6.42 -6.05 3.14
N GLU A 60 5.30 -5.38 3.38
CA GLU A 60 3.92 -5.90 3.29
C GLU A 60 3.24 -5.40 1.99
N THR A 61 3.88 -5.70 0.86
CA THR A 61 3.45 -5.28 -0.50
C THR A 61 2.93 -6.44 -1.34
N GLU A 62 2.88 -7.66 -0.80
CA GLU A 62 2.29 -8.81 -1.48
C GLU A 62 0.81 -8.58 -1.76
N ILE A 63 0.36 -9.09 -2.90
CA ILE A 63 -1.03 -8.97 -3.36
C ILE A 63 -1.62 -10.35 -3.58
N ASP A 64 -2.94 -10.43 -3.44
CA ASP A 64 -3.74 -11.58 -3.86
C ASP A 64 -4.80 -11.11 -4.85
N ARG A 65 -5.31 -12.05 -5.65
CA ARG A 65 -6.47 -11.81 -6.50
C ARG A 65 -7.71 -11.71 -5.61
N ALA A 66 -8.52 -10.70 -5.86
CA ALA A 66 -9.85 -10.57 -5.30
C ALA A 66 -10.87 -10.88 -6.39
N PHE A 67 -11.89 -11.65 -6.04
CA PHE A 67 -13.03 -11.95 -6.92
C PHE A 67 -14.33 -11.38 -6.36
N GLU A 68 -14.31 -10.99 -5.09
CA GLU A 68 -15.42 -10.41 -4.36
C GLU A 68 -15.22 -8.89 -4.27
N PRO A 69 -16.32 -8.12 -4.17
CA PRO A 69 -16.24 -6.70 -3.92
C PRO A 69 -15.56 -6.42 -2.56
N PRO A 70 -14.83 -5.30 -2.43
CA PRO A 70 -14.19 -4.94 -1.18
C PRO A 70 -15.21 -4.64 -0.07
N ASP A 71 -14.77 -4.73 1.19
CA ASP A 71 -15.60 -4.37 2.34
C ASP A 71 -16.13 -2.94 2.21
N GLY A 72 -17.45 -2.79 2.40
CA GLY A 72 -18.13 -1.49 2.30
C GLY A 72 -18.48 -1.06 0.87
N TYR A 73 -18.29 -1.93 -0.13
CA TYR A 73 -18.82 -1.70 -1.48
C TYR A 73 -20.35 -1.55 -1.45
N ASP A 74 -20.85 -0.49 -2.07
CA ASP A 74 -22.27 -0.16 -2.18
C ASP A 74 -22.70 -0.25 -3.67
N PRO A 75 -23.39 -1.33 -4.06
CA PRO A 75 -23.81 -1.52 -5.44
C PRO A 75 -24.78 -0.45 -5.96
N GLU A 76 -25.56 0.19 -5.07
CA GLU A 76 -26.51 1.23 -5.48
C GLU A 76 -25.78 2.51 -5.89
N GLN A 77 -24.62 2.80 -5.28
CA GLN A 77 -23.81 3.98 -5.57
C GLN A 77 -22.68 3.71 -6.58
N GLN A 78 -22.12 2.51 -6.58
CA GLN A 78 -20.90 2.16 -7.30
C GLN A 78 -21.15 1.26 -8.53
N GLY A 79 -22.40 0.89 -8.78
CA GLY A 79 -22.81 -0.04 -9.83
C GLY A 79 -22.77 -1.49 -9.37
N GLU A 80 -23.30 -2.40 -10.19
CA GLU A 80 -23.19 -3.84 -9.92
C GLU A 80 -21.73 -4.29 -10.05
N TRP A 81 -21.30 -5.15 -9.13
CA TRP A 81 -19.98 -5.77 -9.21
C TRP A 81 -19.95 -6.79 -10.35
N ASP A 82 -18.97 -6.68 -11.25
CA ASP A 82 -18.77 -7.64 -12.33
C ASP A 82 -17.80 -8.73 -11.86
N GLU A 83 -18.35 -9.91 -11.54
CA GLU A 83 -17.61 -11.09 -11.10
C GLU A 83 -16.61 -11.62 -12.14
N THR A 84 -16.68 -11.16 -13.40
CA THR A 84 -15.72 -11.54 -14.44
C THR A 84 -14.44 -10.71 -14.40
N LEU A 85 -14.41 -9.61 -13.63
CA LEU A 85 -13.24 -8.78 -13.45
C LEU A 85 -12.18 -9.48 -12.60
N ILE A 86 -10.95 -9.44 -13.06
CA ILE A 86 -9.79 -9.82 -12.25
C ILE A 86 -9.37 -8.58 -11.47
N THR A 87 -9.61 -8.59 -10.17
CA THR A 87 -9.13 -7.53 -9.27
C THR A 87 -8.05 -8.06 -8.34
N PHE A 88 -7.33 -7.14 -7.71
CA PHE A 88 -6.23 -7.43 -6.82
C PHE A 88 -6.38 -6.61 -5.55
N GLN A 89 -5.91 -7.15 -4.44
CA GLN A 89 -5.84 -6.47 -3.15
C GLN A 89 -4.53 -6.81 -2.45
N PHE A 90 -4.13 -6.01 -1.47
CA PHE A 90 -3.02 -6.39 -0.61
C PHE A 90 -3.39 -7.63 0.21
N LYS A 91 -2.47 -8.59 0.26
CA LYS A 91 -2.65 -9.86 0.97
C LYS A 91 -2.85 -9.67 2.47
N ARG A 92 -2.10 -8.73 3.06
CA ARG A 92 -2.31 -8.31 4.45
C ARG A 92 -3.25 -7.09 4.48
N PRO A 93 -4.41 -7.19 5.15
CA PRO A 93 -5.27 -6.05 5.37
C PRO A 93 -4.58 -5.05 6.31
N ILE A 94 -4.84 -3.77 6.07
CA ILE A 94 -4.48 -2.68 6.97
C ILE A 94 -5.73 -1.84 7.16
N ARG A 95 -5.92 -1.31 8.36
CA ARG A 95 -7.10 -0.51 8.66
C ARG A 95 -6.68 0.81 9.29
N LEU A 96 -7.19 1.92 8.74
CA LEU A 96 -7.06 3.22 9.38
C LEU A 96 -7.82 3.20 10.72
N ALA A 97 -7.09 3.37 11.82
CA ALA A 97 -7.64 3.37 13.17
C ALA A 97 -8.00 4.79 13.63
N SER A 98 -7.10 5.74 13.41
CA SER A 98 -7.29 7.16 13.77
C SER A 98 -6.60 8.07 12.76
N VAL A 99 -7.14 9.28 12.59
CA VAL A 99 -6.50 10.35 11.84
C VAL A 99 -6.79 11.70 12.51
N GLU A 100 -5.73 12.43 12.78
CA GLU A 100 -5.78 13.78 13.33
C GLU A 100 -5.04 14.71 12.38
N ARG A 101 -5.68 15.82 12.01
CA ARG A 101 -5.13 16.81 11.08
C ARG A 101 -5.07 18.15 11.78
N GLU A 102 -3.87 18.68 11.89
CA GLU A 102 -3.62 20.03 12.36
C GLU A 102 -3.13 20.92 11.21
N SER A 103 -2.80 22.18 11.50
CA SER A 103 -2.36 23.15 10.49
C SER A 103 -1.05 22.77 9.79
N ASP A 104 -0.19 22.06 10.49
CA ASP A 104 1.22 21.84 10.19
C ASP A 104 1.67 20.41 10.44
N SER A 105 0.74 19.55 10.89
CA SER A 105 0.99 18.15 11.16
C SER A 105 -0.20 17.28 10.78
N VAL A 106 0.10 16.03 10.43
CA VAL A 106 -0.89 14.97 10.28
C VAL A 106 -0.42 13.77 11.09
N TYR A 107 -1.26 13.30 12.00
CA TYR A 107 -1.04 12.08 12.75
C TYR A 107 -2.02 11.01 12.26
N VAL A 108 -1.50 9.81 11.98
CA VAL A 108 -2.27 8.70 11.42
C VAL A 108 -1.91 7.41 12.14
N GLU A 109 -2.93 6.68 12.59
CA GLU A 109 -2.77 5.36 13.20
C GLU A 109 -3.36 4.29 12.30
N TYR A 110 -2.61 3.21 12.10
CA TYR A 110 -3.06 2.03 11.39
C TYR A 110 -3.02 0.80 12.29
N ASP A 111 -4.09 0.02 12.25
CA ASP A 111 -4.11 -1.36 12.73
C ASP A 111 -3.62 -2.27 11.61
N PHE A 112 -2.50 -2.95 11.86
CA PHE A 112 -1.90 -3.87 10.90
C PHE A 112 -1.97 -5.33 11.35
N GLY A 113 -3.00 -5.65 12.16
CA GLY A 113 -3.28 -7.00 12.66
C GLY A 113 -2.13 -7.53 13.52
N ASP A 114 -1.56 -8.67 13.13
CA ASP A 114 -0.46 -9.31 13.87
C ASP A 114 0.82 -8.45 13.95
N LEU A 115 0.99 -7.47 13.05
CA LEU A 115 2.10 -6.53 13.09
C LEU A 115 1.88 -5.38 14.09
N GLY A 116 0.73 -5.33 14.74
CA GLY A 116 0.35 -4.35 15.76
C GLY A 116 -0.10 -3.01 15.16
N TYR A 117 -0.20 -2.02 16.05
CA TYR A 117 -0.57 -0.66 15.68
C TYR A 117 0.66 0.14 15.31
N TRP A 118 0.53 0.97 14.28
CA TRP A 118 1.60 1.83 13.78
C TRP A 118 1.11 3.26 13.67
N ALA A 119 1.90 4.19 14.18
CA ALA A 119 1.67 5.61 14.08
C ALA A 119 2.62 6.23 13.06
N LEU A 120 2.08 7.15 12.25
CA LEU A 120 2.83 8.05 11.41
C LEU A 120 2.49 9.48 11.80
N GLU A 121 3.51 10.23 12.19
CA GLU A 121 3.41 11.67 12.43
C GLU A 121 4.18 12.38 11.32
N ILE A 122 3.47 13.15 10.51
CA ILE A 122 4.01 13.87 9.36
C ILE A 122 3.96 15.35 9.72
N GLY A 123 5.11 15.92 10.07
CA GLY A 123 5.29 17.35 10.31
C GLY A 123 5.92 18.07 9.11
N GLN A 124 6.16 19.37 9.24
CA GLN A 124 6.79 20.17 8.17
C GLN A 124 8.23 19.74 7.85
N GLU A 125 8.98 19.34 8.87
CA GLU A 125 10.44 19.07 8.75
C GLU A 125 10.80 17.59 8.92
N SER A 126 9.84 16.75 9.35
CA SER A 126 10.12 15.35 9.66
C SER A 126 8.91 14.46 9.49
N VAL A 127 9.18 13.19 9.21
CA VAL A 127 8.22 12.10 9.29
C VAL A 127 8.72 11.13 10.34
N LYS A 128 7.87 10.82 11.32
CA LYS A 128 8.14 9.82 12.35
C LYS A 128 7.23 8.63 12.13
N VAL A 129 7.82 7.43 12.07
CA VAL A 129 7.09 6.17 11.98
C VAL A 129 7.48 5.30 13.17
N GLU A 130 6.49 4.90 13.95
CA GLU A 130 6.71 4.06 15.13
C GLU A 130 5.60 3.05 15.36
N ARG A 131 5.96 1.94 16.01
CA ARG A 131 4.99 0.97 16.50
C ARG A 131 4.50 1.38 17.88
N ILE A 132 3.17 1.36 18.09
CA ILE A 132 2.50 1.76 19.34
C ILE A 132 1.75 0.60 20.00
#